data_AF-A0A7W8DP72-F1
#
_entry.id   AF-A0A7W8DP72-F1
#
_cell.length_a   1.000
_cell.length_b   1.000
_cell.length_c   1.000
_cell.angle_alpha   90.00
_cell.angle_beta   90.00
_cell.angle_gamma   90.00
#
_symmetry.space_group_name_H-M   'P 1'
#
loop_
_entity.id
_entity.type
_entity.pdbx_description
1 polymer ?
#
loop_
_entity_poly.entity_id
_entity_poly.type
_entity_poly.pdbx_seq_one_letter_code
_entity_poly.pdbx_strand_id
1 'polypeptide(L)'
;MPDDSAFILEPVPHDEAAKWISDKPIVSREVFDSLLPELKARAFLITGIEDANTVQEIRDLIAEVPKGAEWETQKKAIIEKLGPWMKPEGAAARAEILLRTHGFQAYQLAQHKVMESQADVFPFWQYISLGDEKVRPAHAALNERIVPANDPFWHDHSPPWQWGCRCRKVSLLPDEVDEIQAEDAKKAPESKRLLEGTALDKARNGQLDAGPAKQVDIRSDRMRGKADGYHFDPSGLTIPVKQLKERYDDATWSEFEAAAQANKLPDGRTVWDWLNGSKSKARKAKGQAPATPPAPAPTPAPSPVQAPATTPAGTPLKGKLKPVAKMSKTERARVDKVLKIIDSVHGDGPLTDIPVGNNPGNSLGYFWGASGIKAKEIQYRKPKKGQSYIHPELTLAHEIGHWLDHSGKGKDTFATDNLTTELAGWWKAIQDSQAYQAFDSNPRLTPGQLIYYKSPIEAWARSYAQFIAEESGDATLIGHVATIRTEPVPNRQWETDDFAPIRDEIRKVFEGRSWMKSAQKTP
;
A
#
# COMPACT_ATOMS: atom_id res chain seq x y z
N MET A 1 35.67 -1.09 3.06
CA MET A 1 34.32 -1.58 3.42
C MET A 1 33.59 -0.40 4.02
N PRO A 2 32.59 0.19 3.37
CA PRO A 2 31.76 1.19 4.01
C PRO A 2 31.00 0.55 5.17
N ASP A 3 30.81 1.30 6.24
CA ASP A 3 30.17 0.90 7.49
C ASP A 3 28.66 0.68 7.29
N ASP A 4 28.22 -0.58 7.34
CA ASP A 4 26.83 -1.02 7.12
C ASP A 4 25.86 -0.67 8.28
N SER A 5 26.31 0.08 9.30
CA SER A 5 25.48 0.42 10.47
C SER A 5 24.50 1.59 10.25
N ALA A 6 24.59 2.32 9.13
CA ALA A 6 23.78 3.53 8.89
C ALA A 6 22.34 3.29 8.38
N PHE A 7 21.99 2.08 7.94
CA PHE A 7 20.69 1.78 7.29
C PHE A 7 19.45 1.81 8.20
N ILE A 8 19.60 2.00 9.51
CA ILE A 8 18.51 1.85 10.50
C ILE A 8 17.90 3.20 10.92
N LEU A 9 18.51 4.33 10.56
CA LEU A 9 18.09 5.67 11.03
C LEU A 9 17.78 6.67 9.92
N GLU A 10 17.94 6.30 8.65
CA GLU A 10 17.67 7.19 7.52
C GLU A 10 16.29 6.94 6.88
N PRO A 11 15.52 7.99 6.57
CA PRO A 11 14.23 7.84 5.91
C PRO A 11 14.39 7.15 4.56
N VAL A 12 13.56 6.14 4.32
CA VAL A 12 13.63 5.30 3.12
C VAL A 12 13.02 6.08 1.96
N PRO A 13 13.72 6.20 0.82
CA PRO A 13 13.17 6.85 -0.36
C PRO A 13 11.84 6.22 -0.81
N HIS A 14 10.85 7.06 -1.08
CA HIS A 14 9.57 6.70 -1.67
C HIS A 14 9.53 7.20 -3.12
N ASP A 15 10.07 6.38 -4.02
CA ASP A 15 10.31 6.75 -5.42
C ASP A 15 9.02 7.13 -6.17
N GLU A 16 7.92 6.43 -5.95
CA GLU A 16 6.63 6.77 -6.60
C GLU A 16 6.10 8.14 -6.17
N ALA A 17 6.22 8.49 -4.89
CA ALA A 17 5.80 9.79 -4.36
C ALA A 17 6.71 10.91 -4.89
N ALA A 18 8.02 10.70 -4.89
CA ALA A 18 8.98 11.63 -5.49
C ALA A 18 8.69 11.84 -6.98
N LYS A 19 8.51 10.74 -7.72
CA LYS A 19 8.17 10.77 -9.14
C LYS A 19 6.88 11.53 -9.41
N TRP A 20 5.84 11.31 -8.60
CA TRP A 20 4.58 12.02 -8.79
C TRP A 20 4.74 13.54 -8.66
N ILE A 21 5.56 14.01 -7.72
CA ILE A 21 5.85 15.45 -7.58
C ILE A 21 6.64 15.95 -8.78
N SER A 22 7.72 15.26 -9.17
CA SER A 22 8.57 15.64 -10.30
C SER A 22 7.84 15.60 -11.65
N ASP A 23 6.86 14.72 -11.82
CA ASP A 23 6.10 14.57 -13.06
C ASP A 23 5.05 15.69 -13.26
N LYS A 24 4.73 16.48 -12.23
CA LYS A 24 3.78 17.58 -12.37
C LYS A 24 4.35 18.67 -13.27
N PRO A 25 3.71 19.00 -14.41
CA PRO A 25 4.18 20.09 -15.23
C PRO A 25 4.04 21.41 -14.47
N ILE A 26 5.02 22.29 -14.69
CA ILE A 26 4.89 23.69 -14.28
C ILE A 26 3.91 24.36 -15.23
N VAL A 27 2.95 25.11 -14.69
CA VAL A 27 1.93 25.81 -15.47
C VAL A 27 1.85 27.27 -15.04
N SER A 28 1.46 28.15 -15.96
CA SER A 28 1.09 29.53 -15.62
C SER A 28 -0.28 29.56 -14.93
N ARG A 29 -0.66 30.74 -14.41
CA ARG A 29 -1.99 30.91 -13.80
C ARG A 29 -3.11 30.69 -14.83
N GLU A 30 -2.94 31.25 -16.03
CA GLU A 30 -3.89 31.14 -17.14
C GLU A 30 -4.08 29.68 -17.56
N VAL A 31 -2.96 28.96 -17.70
CA VAL A 31 -2.99 27.52 -18.01
C VAL A 31 -3.70 26.77 -16.90
N PHE A 32 -3.36 27.00 -15.63
CA PHE A 32 -3.97 26.33 -14.49
C PHE A 32 -5.49 26.57 -14.42
N ASP A 33 -5.95 27.79 -14.72
CA ASP A 33 -7.37 28.13 -14.72
C ASP A 33 -8.14 27.45 -15.84
N SER A 34 -7.50 27.23 -16.98
CA SER A 34 -8.08 26.47 -18.11
C SER A 34 -8.17 24.96 -17.87
N LEU A 35 -7.55 24.42 -16.81
CA LEU A 35 -7.59 22.99 -16.51
C LEU A 35 -8.93 22.56 -15.91
N LEU A 36 -9.40 21.39 -16.33
CA LEU A 36 -10.48 20.68 -15.65
C LEU A 36 -10.13 20.42 -14.16
N PRO A 37 -11.11 20.44 -13.25
CA PRO A 37 -10.91 20.20 -11.81
C PRO A 37 -10.01 19.01 -11.46
N GLU A 38 -10.16 17.87 -12.14
CA GLU A 38 -9.37 16.65 -11.88
C GLU A 38 -7.89 16.81 -12.28
N LEU A 39 -7.59 17.72 -13.21
CA LEU A 39 -6.24 17.95 -13.73
C LEU A 39 -5.45 18.96 -12.89
N LYS A 40 -6.12 19.84 -12.15
CA LYS A 40 -5.46 20.88 -11.32
C LYS A 40 -4.51 20.26 -10.29
N ALA A 41 -4.89 19.15 -9.65
CA ALA A 41 -4.04 18.44 -8.70
C ALA A 41 -2.80 17.76 -9.34
N ARG A 42 -2.82 17.55 -10.68
CA ARG A 42 -1.71 16.98 -11.46
C ARG A 42 -0.74 18.04 -11.99
N ALA A 43 -1.07 19.32 -11.89
CA ALA A 43 -0.21 20.43 -12.29
C ALA A 43 0.48 21.06 -11.07
N PHE A 44 1.53 21.84 -11.30
CA PHE A 44 2.25 22.57 -10.27
C PHE A 44 2.29 24.07 -10.59
N LEU A 45 1.73 24.87 -9.68
CA LEU A 45 1.64 26.33 -9.76
C LEU A 45 1.98 26.92 -8.39
N ILE A 46 2.72 28.03 -8.37
CA ILE A 46 2.87 28.87 -7.18
C ILE A 46 2.31 30.26 -7.51
N THR A 47 1.17 30.60 -6.90
CA THR A 47 0.54 31.91 -7.10
C THR A 47 1.51 33.04 -6.76
N GLY A 48 1.68 34.00 -7.67
CA GLY A 48 2.54 35.17 -7.49
C GLY A 48 4.00 34.96 -7.92
N ILE A 49 4.33 33.81 -8.50
CA ILE A 49 5.67 33.53 -9.05
C ILE A 49 5.52 33.11 -10.52
N GLU A 50 5.96 33.99 -11.42
CA GLU A 50 5.85 33.78 -12.87
C GLU A 50 7.11 33.11 -13.46
N ASP A 51 8.25 33.16 -12.76
CA ASP A 51 9.46 32.49 -13.23
C ASP A 51 9.34 30.96 -13.12
N ALA A 52 9.11 30.31 -14.26
CA ALA A 52 8.99 28.87 -14.36
C ALA A 52 10.23 28.12 -13.85
N ASN A 53 11.45 28.70 -13.92
CA ASN A 53 12.64 28.04 -13.39
C ASN A 53 12.58 27.99 -11.86
N THR A 54 12.27 29.11 -11.20
CA THR A 54 12.06 29.14 -9.74
C THR A 54 10.97 28.16 -9.30
N VAL A 55 9.83 28.11 -10.00
CA VAL A 55 8.75 27.17 -9.67
C VAL A 55 9.19 25.71 -9.85
N GLN A 56 9.95 25.41 -10.91
CA GLN A 56 10.52 24.08 -11.14
C GLN A 56 11.50 23.68 -10.03
N GLU A 57 12.44 24.56 -9.67
CA GLU A 57 13.41 24.29 -8.61
C GLU A 57 12.71 24.02 -7.28
N ILE A 58 11.66 24.77 -6.94
CA ILE A 58 10.86 24.53 -5.73
C ILE A 58 10.15 23.16 -5.80
N ARG A 59 9.52 22.80 -6.93
CA ARG A 59 8.90 21.47 -7.11
C ARG A 59 9.94 20.36 -6.91
N ASP A 60 11.12 20.53 -7.48
CA ASP A 60 12.19 19.53 -7.43
C ASP A 60 12.74 19.39 -5.99
N LEU A 61 12.91 20.48 -5.24
CA LEU A 61 13.24 20.45 -3.81
C LEU A 61 12.19 19.68 -2.98
N ILE A 62 10.90 19.88 -3.27
CA ILE A 62 9.83 19.14 -2.60
C ILE A 62 9.89 17.64 -2.95
N ALA A 63 10.25 17.29 -4.18
CA ALA A 63 10.39 15.91 -4.64
C ALA A 63 11.57 15.16 -4.00
N GLU A 64 12.53 15.86 -3.39
CA GLU A 64 13.61 15.25 -2.61
C GLU A 64 13.13 14.79 -1.22
N VAL A 65 12.06 15.38 -0.66
CA VAL A 65 11.55 14.98 0.67
C VAL A 65 11.11 13.52 0.70
N PRO A 66 10.33 13.01 -0.27
CA PRO A 66 10.05 11.58 -0.32
C PRO A 66 11.28 10.72 -0.53
N LYS A 67 12.39 11.25 -1.07
CA LYS A 67 13.66 10.52 -1.21
C LYS A 67 14.48 10.48 0.08
N GLY A 68 13.96 11.01 1.18
CA GLY A 68 14.63 11.05 2.47
C GLY A 68 15.37 12.35 2.76
N ALA A 69 15.16 13.41 1.97
CA ALA A 69 15.73 14.70 2.31
C ALA A 69 15.07 15.31 3.56
N GLU A 70 15.89 15.90 4.43
CA GLU A 70 15.45 16.50 5.69
C GLU A 70 14.49 17.68 5.47
N TRP A 71 13.37 17.65 6.21
CA TRP A 71 12.28 18.62 6.11
C TRP A 71 12.75 20.07 6.25
N GLU A 72 13.47 20.37 7.34
CA GLU A 72 13.92 21.74 7.64
C GLU A 72 14.97 22.24 6.65
N THR A 73 15.77 21.34 6.09
CA THR A 73 16.75 21.67 5.04
C THR A 73 16.03 22.08 3.76
N GLN A 74 15.07 21.27 3.30
CA GLN A 74 14.29 21.59 2.10
C GLN A 74 13.44 22.85 2.29
N LYS A 75 12.86 23.03 3.47
CA LYS A 75 12.09 24.23 3.81
C LYS A 75 12.94 25.50 3.71
N LYS A 76 14.16 25.50 4.26
CA LYS A 76 15.09 26.64 4.14
C LYS A 76 15.46 26.93 2.68
N ALA A 77 15.78 25.89 1.90
CA ALA A 77 16.07 26.06 0.48
C ALA A 77 14.90 26.68 -0.28
N ILE A 78 13.66 26.24 0.00
CA ILE A 78 12.45 26.83 -0.61
C ILE A 78 12.26 28.27 -0.15
N ILE A 79 12.48 28.61 1.13
CA ILE A 79 12.41 29.99 1.63
C ILE A 79 13.35 30.90 0.86
N GLU A 80 14.59 30.48 0.61
CA GLU A 80 15.57 31.25 -0.17
C GLU A 80 15.09 31.50 -1.60
N LYS A 81 14.48 30.50 -2.24
CA LYS A 81 13.88 30.65 -3.59
C LYS A 81 12.67 31.57 -3.61
N LEU A 82 11.88 31.59 -2.53
CA LEU A 82 10.71 32.45 -2.39
C LEU A 82 11.06 33.90 -1.97
N GLY A 83 12.20 34.11 -1.32
CA GLY A 83 12.62 35.40 -0.77
C GLY A 83 12.57 36.59 -1.74
N PRO A 84 12.96 36.46 -3.03
CA PRO A 84 12.84 37.54 -4.00
C PRO A 84 11.40 37.97 -4.30
N TRP A 85 10.40 37.14 -3.98
CA TRP A 85 9.00 37.33 -4.38
C TRP A 85 8.10 37.76 -3.21
N MET A 86 8.55 37.61 -1.97
CA MET A 86 7.73 37.91 -0.78
C MET A 86 8.57 38.15 0.47
N LYS A 87 7.94 38.75 1.49
CA LYS A 87 8.57 38.98 2.80
C LYS A 87 8.97 37.65 3.47
N PRO A 88 10.01 37.64 4.33
CA PRO A 88 10.52 36.43 4.97
C PRO A 88 9.46 35.58 5.68
N GLU A 89 8.53 36.21 6.40
CA GLU A 89 7.45 35.52 7.11
C GLU A 89 6.47 34.84 6.13
N GLY A 90 6.18 35.53 5.02
CA GLY A 90 5.38 35.00 3.93
C GLY A 90 6.05 33.84 3.22
N ALA A 91 7.37 33.94 2.96
CA ALA A 91 8.17 32.87 2.37
C ALA A 91 8.17 31.62 3.26
N ALA A 92 8.37 31.79 4.58
CA ALA A 92 8.35 30.69 5.53
C ALA A 92 6.99 29.98 5.60
N ALA A 93 5.90 30.75 5.66
CA ALA A 93 4.55 30.19 5.65
C ALA A 93 4.23 29.48 4.32
N ARG A 94 4.65 30.06 3.19
CA ARG A 94 4.43 29.48 1.86
C ARG A 94 5.23 28.20 1.65
N ALA A 95 6.50 28.17 2.08
CA ALA A 95 7.35 26.97 2.01
C ALA A 95 6.73 25.79 2.78
N GLU A 96 6.24 26.04 4.00
CA GLU A 96 5.53 25.05 4.81
C GLU A 96 4.29 24.51 4.08
N ILE A 97 3.48 25.40 3.50
CA ILE A 97 2.26 25.00 2.76
C ILE A 97 2.61 24.14 1.55
N LEU A 98 3.63 24.53 0.76
CA LEU A 98 4.02 23.81 -0.45
C LEU A 98 4.54 22.41 -0.12
N LEU A 99 5.46 22.31 0.85
CA LEU A 99 6.00 21.04 1.31
C LEU A 99 4.90 20.13 1.85
N ARG A 100 4.04 20.64 2.74
CA ARG A 100 2.97 19.83 3.35
C ARG A 100 1.96 19.38 2.31
N THR A 101 1.52 20.28 1.43
CA THR A 101 0.48 19.98 0.45
C THR A 101 0.98 18.94 -0.54
N HIS A 102 2.11 19.18 -1.20
CA HIS A 102 2.59 18.30 -2.25
C HIS A 102 3.23 17.03 -1.71
N GLY A 103 3.96 17.12 -0.60
CA GLY A 103 4.52 15.94 0.07
C GLY A 103 3.43 14.99 0.58
N PHE A 104 2.45 15.48 1.34
CA PHE A 104 1.36 14.61 1.82
C PHE A 104 0.50 14.07 0.68
N GLN A 105 0.15 14.88 -0.32
CA GLN A 105 -0.59 14.37 -1.48
C GLN A 105 0.16 13.24 -2.19
N ALA A 106 1.49 13.37 -2.33
CA ALA A 106 2.31 12.37 -2.99
C ALA A 106 2.29 11.03 -2.23
N TYR A 107 2.49 11.07 -0.91
CA TYR A 107 2.40 9.89 -0.06
C TYR A 107 1.00 9.29 -0.06
N GLN A 108 -0.05 10.11 0.06
CA GLN A 108 -1.43 9.62 0.06
C GLN A 108 -1.84 9.04 -1.29
N LEU A 109 -1.35 9.58 -2.41
CA LEU A 109 -1.61 9.01 -3.73
C LEU A 109 -0.90 7.68 -3.92
N ALA A 110 0.37 7.59 -3.56
CA ALA A 110 1.11 6.34 -3.65
C ALA A 110 0.49 5.26 -2.76
N GLN A 111 0.14 5.61 -1.52
CA GLN A 111 -0.62 4.75 -0.62
C GLN A 111 -1.94 4.29 -1.26
N HIS A 112 -2.69 5.22 -1.83
CA HIS A 112 -3.98 4.93 -2.42
C HIS A 112 -3.91 3.97 -3.60
N LYS A 113 -2.92 4.10 -4.50
CA LYS A 113 -2.74 3.16 -5.61
C LYS A 113 -2.57 1.72 -5.13
N VAL A 114 -1.79 1.54 -4.07
CA VAL A 114 -1.63 0.20 -3.47
C VAL A 114 -2.94 -0.25 -2.83
N MET A 115 -3.62 0.63 -2.10
CA MET A 115 -4.93 0.31 -1.51
C MET A 115 -5.99 -0.06 -2.57
N GLU A 116 -5.98 0.59 -3.75
CA GLU A 116 -6.86 0.27 -4.88
C GLU A 116 -6.48 -1.07 -5.51
N SER A 117 -5.18 -1.33 -5.70
CA SER A 117 -4.71 -2.60 -6.26
C SER A 117 -5.00 -3.82 -5.37
N GLN A 118 -5.31 -3.57 -4.09
CA GLN A 118 -5.66 -4.57 -3.10
C GLN A 118 -7.10 -4.41 -2.61
N ALA A 119 -7.95 -3.61 -3.28
CA ALA A 119 -9.32 -3.34 -2.81
C ALA A 119 -10.24 -4.57 -2.89
N ASP A 120 -9.82 -5.59 -3.64
CA ASP A 120 -10.43 -6.91 -3.68
C ASP A 120 -10.14 -7.71 -2.39
N VAL A 121 -8.92 -7.57 -1.83
CA VAL A 121 -8.45 -8.15 -0.56
C VAL A 121 -8.99 -7.38 0.64
N PHE A 122 -8.86 -6.06 0.60
CA PHE A 122 -9.23 -5.14 1.66
C PHE A 122 -10.36 -4.22 1.18
N PRO A 123 -11.61 -4.74 1.13
CA PRO A 123 -12.74 -4.04 0.54
C PRO A 123 -13.27 -2.90 1.41
N PHE A 124 -12.63 -2.60 2.53
CA PHE A 124 -13.00 -1.51 3.42
C PHE A 124 -11.79 -0.63 3.71
N TRP A 125 -12.03 0.67 3.79
CA TRP A 125 -11.03 1.63 4.23
C TRP A 125 -11.50 2.32 5.52
N GLN A 126 -10.59 2.49 6.46
CA GLN A 126 -10.80 3.23 7.69
C GLN A 126 -10.12 4.59 7.62
N TYR A 127 -10.88 5.63 7.97
CA TYR A 127 -10.38 6.99 8.08
C TYR A 127 -9.66 7.21 9.41
N ILE A 128 -8.43 7.71 9.38
CA ILE A 128 -7.61 7.96 10.57
C ILE A 128 -7.22 9.43 10.62
N SER A 129 -7.69 10.13 11.65
CA SER A 129 -7.27 11.49 11.96
C SER A 129 -5.98 11.49 12.79
N LEU A 130 -5.28 12.62 12.83
CA LEU A 130 -4.09 12.77 13.68
C LEU A 130 -4.44 12.83 15.19
N GLY A 131 -5.68 13.16 15.53
CA GLY A 131 -6.16 13.21 16.92
C GLY A 131 -5.66 14.39 17.77
N ASP A 132 -4.96 15.37 17.18
CA ASP A 132 -4.52 16.58 17.90
C ASP A 132 -5.57 17.71 17.86
N GLU A 133 -5.36 18.74 18.69
CA GLU A 133 -6.25 19.91 18.81
C GLU A 133 -6.33 20.75 17.52
N LYS A 134 -5.40 20.57 16.59
CA LYS A 134 -5.37 21.26 15.30
C LYS A 134 -6.21 20.54 14.24
N VAL A 135 -6.73 19.35 14.52
CA VAL A 135 -7.67 18.64 13.64
C VAL A 135 -9.02 19.35 13.67
N ARG A 136 -9.54 19.73 12.49
CA ARG A 136 -10.87 20.33 12.37
C ARG A 136 -11.96 19.37 12.87
N PRO A 137 -13.04 19.85 13.51
CA PRO A 137 -14.11 18.98 14.03
C PRO A 137 -14.68 17.99 13.00
N ALA A 138 -14.87 18.42 11.75
CA ALA A 138 -15.33 17.55 10.67
C ALA A 138 -14.37 16.38 10.38
N HIS A 139 -13.06 16.61 10.44
CA HIS A 139 -12.03 15.57 10.25
C HIS A 139 -11.94 14.64 11.46
N ALA A 140 -12.09 15.19 12.67
CA ALA A 140 -12.10 14.41 13.91
C ALA A 140 -13.33 13.50 14.00
N ALA A 141 -14.49 13.95 13.51
CA ALA A 141 -15.71 13.16 13.49
C ALA A 141 -15.62 11.90 12.59
N LEU A 142 -14.79 11.98 11.54
CA LEU A 142 -14.49 10.86 10.65
C LEU A 142 -13.46 9.88 11.23
N ASN A 143 -12.83 10.19 12.36
CA ASN A 143 -11.84 9.29 12.95
C ASN A 143 -12.43 7.91 13.26
N GLU A 144 -11.73 6.86 12.83
CA GLU A 144 -12.11 5.45 12.92
C GLU A 144 -13.35 5.04 12.11
N ARG A 145 -13.96 5.95 11.33
CA ARG A 145 -15.08 5.58 10.45
C ARG A 145 -14.59 4.68 9.32
N ILE A 146 -15.35 3.62 9.08
CA ILE A 146 -15.05 2.59 8.08
C ILE A 146 -16.11 2.70 6.99
N VAL A 147 -15.64 2.73 5.75
CA VAL A 147 -16.46 2.84 4.55
C VAL A 147 -15.92 1.85 3.51
N PRO A 148 -16.77 1.19 2.71
CA PRO A 148 -16.30 0.34 1.61
C PRO A 148 -15.30 1.08 0.71
N ALA A 149 -14.29 0.39 0.23
CA ALA A 149 -13.19 0.94 -0.58
C ALA A 149 -13.69 1.58 -1.88
N ASN A 150 -14.71 0.97 -2.50
CA ASN A 150 -15.32 1.44 -3.74
C ASN A 150 -16.46 2.45 -3.54
N ASP A 151 -16.67 2.94 -2.32
CA ASP A 151 -17.76 3.87 -2.03
C ASP A 151 -17.48 5.28 -2.57
N PRO A 152 -18.48 5.97 -3.18
CA PRO A 152 -18.30 7.33 -3.68
C PRO A 152 -17.95 8.35 -2.60
N PHE A 153 -18.16 8.05 -1.31
CA PHE A 153 -17.69 8.85 -0.19
C PHE A 153 -16.21 9.27 -0.33
N TRP A 154 -15.37 8.38 -0.86
CA TRP A 154 -13.93 8.61 -0.98
C TRP A 154 -13.55 9.65 -2.04
N HIS A 155 -14.43 9.99 -2.98
CA HIS A 155 -14.14 11.06 -3.97
C HIS A 155 -14.06 12.45 -3.32
N ASP A 156 -14.78 12.65 -2.21
CA ASP A 156 -14.82 13.94 -1.50
C ASP A 156 -14.09 13.92 -0.15
N HIS A 157 -13.84 12.73 0.42
CA HIS A 157 -13.28 12.58 1.76
C HIS A 157 -11.97 11.78 1.81
N SER A 158 -11.35 11.45 0.68
CA SER A 158 -10.00 10.87 0.66
C SER A 158 -8.97 11.87 1.19
N PRO A 159 -8.21 11.55 2.25
CA PRO A 159 -7.20 12.47 2.75
C PRO A 159 -6.03 12.67 1.77
N PRO A 160 -5.47 13.90 1.70
CA PRO A 160 -6.04 15.14 2.24
C PRO A 160 -7.27 15.60 1.42
N TRP A 161 -8.36 16.01 2.06
CA TRP A 161 -9.55 16.54 1.35
C TRP A 161 -9.85 18.02 1.64
N GLN A 162 -8.98 18.69 2.41
CA GLN A 162 -9.02 20.13 2.68
C GLN A 162 -7.61 20.63 2.98
N TRP A 163 -7.37 21.93 2.80
CA TRP A 163 -6.08 22.58 3.11
C TRP A 163 -5.57 22.21 4.52
N GLY A 164 -4.31 21.79 4.60
CA GLY A 164 -3.64 21.43 5.85
C GLY A 164 -4.13 20.14 6.53
N CYS A 165 -4.97 19.32 5.86
CA CYS A 165 -5.36 18.00 6.35
C CYS A 165 -4.11 17.12 6.57
N ARG A 166 -4.09 16.40 7.70
CA ARG A 166 -3.03 15.45 8.10
C ARG A 166 -3.60 14.06 8.38
N CYS A 167 -4.83 13.82 7.94
CA CYS A 167 -5.48 12.54 8.09
C CYS A 167 -4.93 11.57 7.05
N ARG A 168 -5.13 10.28 7.27
CA ARG A 168 -4.79 9.20 6.34
C ARG A 168 -5.92 8.19 6.30
N LYS A 169 -5.85 7.26 5.36
CA LYS A 169 -6.71 6.08 5.33
C LYS A 169 -5.87 4.81 5.43
N VAL A 170 -6.48 3.76 5.97
CA VAL A 170 -5.89 2.43 6.04
C VAL A 170 -6.91 1.42 5.51
N SER A 171 -6.43 0.33 4.97
CA SER A 171 -7.19 -0.79 4.45
C SER A 171 -7.56 -1.74 5.58
N LEU A 172 -8.73 -2.37 5.49
CA LEU A 172 -9.22 -3.37 6.43
C LEU A 172 -9.73 -4.61 5.68
N LEU A 173 -9.43 -5.79 6.22
CA LEU A 173 -9.99 -7.05 5.77
C LEU A 173 -11.46 -7.17 6.19
N PRO A 174 -12.26 -8.02 5.52
CA PRO A 174 -13.63 -8.30 5.95
C PRO A 174 -13.71 -8.80 7.39
N ASP A 175 -12.83 -9.74 7.78
CA ASP A 175 -12.81 -10.30 9.14
C ASP A 175 -12.52 -9.22 10.19
N GLU A 176 -11.67 -8.22 9.89
CA GLU A 176 -11.44 -7.07 10.78
C GLU A 176 -12.71 -6.22 10.95
N VAL A 177 -13.46 -6.03 9.87
CA VAL A 177 -14.72 -5.27 9.91
C VAL A 177 -15.80 -6.03 10.67
N ASP A 178 -15.91 -7.34 10.48
CA ASP A 178 -16.83 -8.20 11.23
C ASP A 178 -16.54 -8.15 12.74
N GLU A 179 -15.26 -8.22 13.13
CA GLU A 179 -14.83 -8.04 14.52
C GLU A 179 -15.23 -6.66 15.07
N ILE A 180 -15.01 -5.61 14.27
CA ILE A 180 -15.37 -4.24 14.65
C ILE A 180 -16.89 -4.08 14.78
N GLN A 181 -17.68 -4.68 13.90
CA GLN A 181 -19.14 -4.69 14.00
C GLN A 181 -19.62 -5.44 15.24
N ALA A 182 -19.00 -6.57 15.59
CA ALA A 182 -19.29 -7.31 16.81
C ALA A 182 -18.96 -6.49 18.07
N GLU A 183 -17.82 -5.78 18.07
CA GLU A 183 -17.45 -4.83 19.13
C GLU A 183 -18.46 -3.67 19.25
N ASP A 184 -18.99 -3.20 18.13
CA ASP A 184 -19.90 -2.07 18.05
C ASP A 184 -21.37 -2.47 18.20
N ALA A 185 -21.67 -3.77 18.33
CA ALA A 185 -23.04 -4.30 18.34
C ALA A 185 -23.93 -3.68 19.43
N LYS A 186 -23.34 -3.35 20.59
CA LYS A 186 -24.04 -2.72 21.73
C LYS A 186 -23.94 -1.20 21.76
N LYS A 187 -23.21 -0.59 20.82
CA LYS A 187 -23.08 0.87 20.73
C LYS A 187 -24.31 1.46 20.05
N ALA A 188 -24.59 2.72 20.37
CA ALA A 188 -25.59 3.49 19.66
C ALA A 188 -25.21 3.61 18.17
N PRO A 189 -26.17 3.70 17.22
CA PRO A 189 -25.90 3.73 15.78
C PRO A 189 -24.85 4.78 15.37
N GLU A 190 -24.89 5.98 15.94
CA GLU A 190 -23.93 7.07 15.69
C GLU A 190 -22.49 6.77 16.16
N SER A 191 -22.33 5.81 17.05
CA SER A 191 -21.06 5.38 17.64
C SER A 191 -20.49 4.12 16.98
N LYS A 192 -21.19 3.54 16.01
CA LYS A 192 -20.67 2.42 15.20
C LYS A 192 -19.63 2.93 14.19
N ARG A 193 -18.52 2.23 14.07
CA ARG A 193 -17.41 2.62 13.19
C ARG A 193 -17.72 2.33 11.73
N LEU A 194 -18.30 1.17 11.42
CA LEU A 194 -18.78 0.89 10.08
C LEU A 194 -19.98 1.77 9.75
N LEU A 195 -19.86 2.54 8.68
CA LEU A 195 -20.97 3.30 8.12
C LEU A 195 -21.73 2.42 7.14
N GLU A 196 -23.01 2.20 7.43
CA GLU A 196 -23.91 1.38 6.62
C GLU A 196 -25.33 1.99 6.57
N GLY A 197 -26.09 1.62 5.53
CA GLY A 197 -27.45 2.13 5.30
C GLY A 197 -27.55 3.66 5.41
N THR A 198 -28.53 4.14 6.19
CA THR A 198 -28.79 5.58 6.37
C THR A 198 -27.58 6.36 6.88
N ALA A 199 -26.71 5.76 7.70
CA ALA A 199 -25.52 6.46 8.21
C ALA A 199 -24.51 6.73 7.08
N LEU A 200 -24.32 5.76 6.20
CA LEU A 200 -23.48 5.90 5.02
C LEU A 200 -24.08 6.89 4.01
N ASP A 201 -25.40 6.84 3.79
CA ASP A 201 -26.08 7.77 2.89
C ASP A 201 -25.98 9.22 3.38
N LYS A 202 -26.13 9.47 4.68
CA LYS A 202 -25.87 10.80 5.25
C LYS A 202 -24.41 11.23 5.02
N ALA A 203 -23.45 10.32 5.23
CA ALA A 203 -22.02 10.63 5.07
C ALA A 203 -21.67 10.98 3.61
N ARG A 204 -22.21 10.24 2.64
CA ARG A 204 -22.10 10.56 1.19
C ARG A 204 -22.65 11.94 0.86
N ASN A 205 -23.68 12.40 1.58
CA ASN A 205 -24.28 13.73 1.46
C ASN A 205 -23.65 14.78 2.38
N GLY A 206 -22.53 14.46 3.02
CA GLY A 206 -21.72 15.42 3.77
C GLY A 206 -22.22 15.65 5.20
N GLN A 207 -22.97 14.70 5.78
CA GLN A 207 -23.45 14.76 7.15
C GLN A 207 -23.07 13.51 7.93
N LEU A 208 -22.62 13.67 9.17
CA LEU A 208 -22.40 12.56 10.08
C LEU A 208 -23.25 12.72 11.34
N ASP A 209 -23.92 11.64 11.74
CA ASP A 209 -24.65 11.60 12.99
C ASP A 209 -23.66 11.52 14.17
N ALA A 210 -23.83 12.39 15.16
CA ALA A 210 -23.03 12.43 16.37
C ALA A 210 -23.90 12.38 17.64
N GLY A 211 -25.12 11.86 17.52
CA GLY A 211 -26.04 11.61 18.62
C GLY A 211 -27.32 12.45 18.54
N PRO A 212 -28.22 12.31 19.54
CA PRO A 212 -29.51 12.98 19.55
C PRO A 212 -29.36 14.51 19.35
N ALA A 213 -29.98 15.02 18.28
CA ALA A 213 -29.94 16.43 17.86
C ALA A 213 -28.55 16.99 17.50
N LYS A 214 -27.52 16.15 17.28
CA LYS A 214 -26.18 16.59 16.90
C LYS A 214 -25.75 16.01 15.56
N GLN A 215 -25.80 16.83 14.52
CA GLN A 215 -25.25 16.50 13.20
C GLN A 215 -23.92 17.25 13.00
N VAL A 216 -22.94 16.57 12.43
CA VAL A 216 -21.66 17.16 12.05
C VAL A 216 -21.65 17.38 10.53
N ASP A 217 -21.46 18.62 10.10
CA ASP A 217 -21.23 18.95 8.69
C ASP A 217 -19.81 18.52 8.29
N ILE A 218 -19.74 17.49 7.44
CA ILE A 218 -18.49 16.96 6.90
C ILE A 218 -18.32 17.29 5.41
N ARG A 219 -19.17 18.13 4.80
CA ARG A 219 -19.07 18.48 3.37
C ARG A 219 -17.65 18.90 2.99
N SER A 220 -17.16 18.49 1.82
CA SER A 220 -15.93 19.01 1.22
C SER A 220 -16.13 20.46 0.72
N ASP A 221 -15.07 21.14 0.29
CA ASP A 221 -15.25 22.46 -0.35
C ASP A 221 -16.02 22.34 -1.68
N ARG A 222 -15.80 21.25 -2.44
CA ARG A 222 -16.54 20.92 -3.66
C ARG A 222 -18.04 20.73 -3.38
N MET A 223 -18.39 19.97 -2.34
CA MET A 223 -19.79 19.77 -1.93
C MET A 223 -20.48 21.07 -1.47
N ARG A 224 -19.71 22.09 -1.09
CA ARG A 224 -20.23 23.44 -0.79
C ARG A 224 -20.32 24.35 -2.02
N GLY A 225 -19.99 23.87 -3.21
CA GLY A 225 -20.01 24.66 -4.44
C GLY A 225 -18.89 25.71 -4.51
N LYS A 226 -17.80 25.55 -3.74
CA LYS A 226 -16.65 26.46 -3.84
C LYS A 226 -15.82 26.07 -5.06
N ALA A 227 -15.91 26.86 -6.13
CA ALA A 227 -15.19 26.63 -7.39
C ALA A 227 -13.67 26.53 -7.21
N ASP A 228 -13.10 27.36 -6.32
CA ASP A 228 -11.67 27.35 -5.95
C ASP A 228 -11.38 26.54 -4.68
N GLY A 229 -12.32 25.69 -4.28
CA GLY A 229 -12.19 24.79 -3.15
C GLY A 229 -11.03 23.82 -3.32
N TYR A 230 -10.45 23.40 -2.20
CA TYR A 230 -9.46 22.33 -2.26
C TYR A 230 -10.13 21.04 -2.74
N HIS A 231 -9.54 20.38 -3.74
CA HIS A 231 -10.00 19.10 -4.25
C HIS A 231 -8.81 18.16 -4.50
N PHE A 232 -8.93 16.93 -4.00
CA PHE A 232 -7.97 15.86 -4.20
C PHE A 232 -8.73 14.53 -4.18
N ASP A 233 -9.05 14.02 -5.37
CA ASP A 233 -9.57 12.68 -5.56
C ASP A 233 -8.46 11.82 -6.17
N PRO A 234 -7.76 10.99 -5.38
CA PRO A 234 -6.63 10.23 -5.87
C PRO A 234 -7.00 9.20 -6.95
N SER A 235 -8.21 8.62 -6.92
CA SER A 235 -8.75 7.77 -7.99
C SER A 235 -8.91 8.56 -9.28
N GLY A 236 -9.30 9.83 -9.17
CA GLY A 236 -9.51 10.75 -10.30
C GLY A 236 -8.23 11.18 -11.02
N LEU A 237 -7.06 11.12 -10.37
CA LEU A 237 -5.81 11.67 -10.91
C LEU A 237 -5.20 10.82 -12.03
N THR A 238 -5.61 9.57 -12.17
CA THR A 238 -5.04 8.64 -13.17
C THR A 238 -6.01 8.33 -14.32
N ILE A 239 -7.17 8.98 -14.35
CA ILE A 239 -8.19 8.78 -15.39
C ILE A 239 -7.58 9.07 -16.78
N PRO A 240 -7.67 8.12 -17.73
CA PRO A 240 -7.29 8.35 -19.12
C PRO A 240 -8.10 9.48 -19.74
N VAL A 241 -7.49 10.30 -20.61
CA VAL A 241 -8.15 11.43 -21.29
C VAL A 241 -9.48 11.03 -21.94
N LYS A 242 -9.54 9.83 -22.53
CA LYS A 242 -10.77 9.27 -23.11
C LYS A 242 -11.91 9.15 -22.09
N GLN A 243 -11.63 8.63 -20.90
CA GLN A 243 -12.62 8.52 -19.83
C GLN A 243 -12.92 9.87 -19.17
N LEU A 244 -11.97 10.81 -19.19
CA LEU A 244 -12.21 12.17 -18.74
C LEU A 244 -13.24 12.87 -19.64
N LYS A 245 -13.16 12.66 -20.97
CA LYS A 245 -14.14 13.18 -21.94
C LYS A 245 -15.57 12.77 -21.61
N GLU A 246 -15.77 11.52 -21.22
CA GLU A 246 -17.08 10.96 -20.88
C GLU A 246 -17.74 11.62 -19.66
N ARG A 247 -17.00 12.43 -18.88
CA ARG A 247 -17.49 13.13 -17.68
C ARG A 247 -18.02 14.54 -17.94
N TYR A 248 -17.78 15.07 -19.14
CA TYR A 248 -18.13 16.45 -19.50
C TYR A 248 -19.07 16.46 -20.70
N ASP A 249 -19.93 17.48 -20.76
CA ASP A 249 -20.72 17.73 -21.96
C ASP A 249 -19.82 18.18 -23.13
N ASP A 250 -20.32 18.02 -24.36
CA ASP A 250 -19.55 18.28 -25.57
C ASP A 250 -19.04 19.72 -25.67
N ALA A 251 -19.78 20.69 -25.15
CA ALA A 251 -19.38 22.10 -25.21
C ALA A 251 -18.22 22.38 -24.25
N THR A 252 -18.35 21.98 -22.98
CA THR A 252 -17.28 22.11 -21.98
C THR A 252 -16.02 21.37 -22.42
N TRP A 253 -16.16 20.15 -22.95
CA TRP A 253 -15.02 19.38 -23.44
C TRP A 253 -14.33 20.05 -24.63
N SER A 254 -15.09 20.54 -25.60
CA SER A 254 -14.53 21.17 -26.80
C SER A 254 -13.76 22.44 -26.47
N GLU A 255 -14.27 23.26 -25.53
CA GLU A 255 -13.57 24.44 -25.04
C GLU A 255 -12.25 24.07 -24.34
N PHE A 256 -12.29 23.08 -23.45
CA PHE A 256 -11.10 22.56 -22.78
C PHE A 256 -10.08 21.99 -23.76
N GLU A 257 -10.50 21.17 -24.72
CA GLU A 257 -9.62 20.55 -25.71
C GLU A 257 -8.92 21.60 -26.58
N ALA A 258 -9.66 22.60 -27.06
CA ALA A 258 -9.10 23.72 -27.81
C ALA A 258 -8.08 24.51 -26.98
N ALA A 259 -8.42 24.83 -25.72
CA ALA A 259 -7.50 25.50 -24.81
C ALA A 259 -6.26 24.64 -24.53
N ALA A 260 -6.42 23.34 -24.32
CA ALA A 260 -5.32 22.42 -24.03
C ALA A 260 -4.35 22.25 -25.22
N GLN A 261 -4.86 22.31 -26.46
CA GLN A 261 -4.05 22.28 -27.68
C GLN A 261 -3.33 23.61 -27.93
N ALA A 262 -3.91 24.74 -27.55
CA ALA A 262 -3.32 26.07 -27.72
C ALA A 262 -2.27 26.40 -26.64
N ASN A 263 -2.55 26.04 -25.39
CA ASN A 263 -1.76 26.42 -24.23
C ASN A 263 -0.46 25.63 -24.14
N LYS A 264 0.67 26.36 -24.14
CA LYS A 264 2.02 25.79 -24.02
C LYS A 264 2.49 25.77 -22.57
N LEU A 265 3.12 24.66 -22.20
CA LEU A 265 3.88 24.50 -20.98
C LEU A 265 5.29 25.13 -21.15
N PRO A 266 5.96 25.53 -20.06
CA PRO A 266 7.31 26.09 -20.12
C PRO A 266 8.37 25.18 -20.78
N ASP A 267 8.12 23.87 -20.84
CA ASP A 267 9.00 22.90 -21.51
C ASP A 267 8.69 22.69 -23.00
N GLY A 268 7.79 23.49 -23.56
CA GLY A 268 7.45 23.54 -24.99
C GLY A 268 6.34 22.59 -25.43
N ARG A 269 5.91 21.65 -24.58
CA ARG A 269 4.73 20.80 -24.82
C ARG A 269 3.45 21.64 -24.74
N THR A 270 2.39 21.22 -25.43
CA THR A 270 1.04 21.71 -25.11
C THR A 270 0.49 20.99 -23.88
N VAL A 271 -0.56 21.53 -23.26
CA VAL A 271 -1.30 20.80 -22.22
C VAL A 271 -1.84 19.48 -22.80
N TRP A 272 -2.30 19.49 -24.06
CA TRP A 272 -2.77 18.28 -24.74
C TRP A 272 -1.67 17.23 -24.92
N ASP A 273 -0.46 17.64 -25.31
CA ASP A 273 0.70 16.74 -25.43
C ASP A 273 1.01 16.07 -24.08
N TRP A 274 0.98 16.84 -22.98
CA TRP A 274 1.20 16.32 -21.63
C TRP A 274 0.16 15.28 -21.24
N LEU A 275 -1.13 15.56 -21.48
CA LEU A 275 -2.22 14.65 -21.15
C LEU A 275 -2.16 13.34 -21.94
N ASN A 276 -1.64 13.39 -23.17
CA ASN A 276 -1.41 12.23 -24.03
C ASN A 276 -0.05 11.54 -23.81
N GLY A 277 0.68 11.88 -22.74
CA GLY A 277 1.88 11.16 -22.32
C GLY A 277 3.17 11.58 -23.02
N SER A 278 3.18 12.69 -23.77
CA SER A 278 4.42 13.23 -24.35
C SER A 278 5.42 13.58 -23.24
N LYS A 279 6.62 13.01 -23.34
CA LYS A 279 7.70 13.25 -22.36
C LYS A 279 8.26 14.67 -22.50
N SER A 280 8.59 15.29 -21.37
CA SER A 280 9.29 16.57 -21.35
C SER A 280 10.66 16.42 -22.01
N LYS A 281 11.03 17.35 -22.90
CA LYS A 281 12.41 17.45 -23.39
C LYS A 281 13.22 18.11 -22.27
N ALA A 282 13.72 17.30 -21.34
CA ALA A 282 14.45 17.79 -20.18
C ALA A 282 15.51 18.82 -20.59
N ARG A 283 15.40 20.05 -20.05
CA ARG A 283 16.50 21.00 -20.08
C ARG A 283 17.56 20.44 -19.14
N LYS A 284 18.72 20.02 -19.67
CA LYS A 284 19.84 19.49 -18.86
C LYS A 284 20.16 20.47 -17.73
N ALA A 285 19.88 20.08 -16.49
CA ALA A 285 20.51 20.68 -15.33
C ALA A 285 22.03 20.45 -15.43
N LYS A 286 22.84 21.48 -15.19
CA LYS A 286 24.30 21.37 -15.15
C LYS A 286 24.74 20.69 -13.84
N GLY A 287 25.45 19.55 -13.94
CA GLY A 287 26.24 18.87 -12.89
C GLY A 287 25.43 17.85 -12.06
N GLN A 288 25.84 16.61 -11.78
CA GLN A 288 27.14 15.93 -11.71
C GLN A 288 26.95 14.42 -12.08
N ALA A 289 27.95 13.75 -12.68
CA ALA A 289 27.81 12.41 -13.26
C ALA A 289 27.95 11.25 -12.25
N PRO A 290 27.22 10.12 -12.40
CA PRO A 290 27.47 8.89 -11.64
C PRO A 290 28.45 7.95 -12.36
N ALA A 291 29.31 7.29 -11.59
CA ALA A 291 30.31 6.32 -12.05
C ALA A 291 29.73 4.91 -12.25
N THR A 292 30.27 4.18 -13.24
CA THR A 292 29.86 2.83 -13.68
C THR A 292 30.72 1.74 -13.03
N PRO A 293 30.19 0.54 -12.68
CA PRO A 293 31.00 -0.65 -12.35
C PRO A 293 31.07 -1.67 -13.51
N PRO A 294 32.13 -2.51 -13.59
CA PRO A 294 32.36 -3.45 -14.70
C PRO A 294 31.74 -4.85 -14.48
N ALA A 295 31.62 -5.61 -15.57
CA ALA A 295 30.98 -6.93 -15.69
C ALA A 295 31.88 -8.13 -15.29
N PRO A 296 31.33 -9.30 -14.92
CA PRO A 296 32.09 -10.53 -14.73
C PRO A 296 31.88 -11.59 -15.84
N ALA A 297 32.85 -12.49 -15.99
CA ALA A 297 32.79 -13.75 -16.76
C ALA A 297 33.55 -14.87 -15.96
N PRO A 298 33.57 -16.15 -16.40
CA PRO A 298 32.68 -17.22 -15.93
C PRO A 298 33.40 -18.35 -15.13
N THR A 299 32.58 -19.25 -14.57
CA THR A 299 32.87 -20.39 -13.67
C THR A 299 33.54 -21.61 -14.33
N PRO A 300 34.12 -22.52 -13.52
CA PRO A 300 33.86 -23.96 -13.68
C PRO A 300 33.71 -24.77 -12.36
N ALA A 301 33.22 -26.02 -12.45
CA ALA A 301 33.04 -27.05 -11.39
C ALA A 301 33.51 -28.45 -11.94
N PRO A 302 33.47 -29.64 -11.25
CA PRO A 302 33.31 -30.02 -9.83
C PRO A 302 34.20 -31.22 -9.30
N SER A 303 33.96 -31.62 -8.01
CA SER A 303 34.02 -33.00 -7.39
C SER A 303 35.31 -33.58 -6.76
N PRO A 304 35.27 -34.58 -5.81
CA PRO A 304 34.27 -34.97 -4.79
C PRO A 304 34.85 -35.38 -3.38
N VAL A 305 33.95 -35.75 -2.43
CA VAL A 305 34.05 -36.84 -1.41
C VAL A 305 33.92 -36.49 0.10
N GLN A 306 32.84 -37.10 0.66
CA GLN A 306 32.54 -37.62 2.02
C GLN A 306 32.25 -36.74 3.24
N ALA A 307 31.01 -36.97 3.73
CA ALA A 307 30.51 -36.70 5.08
C ALA A 307 31.09 -37.71 6.10
N PRO A 308 31.10 -37.41 7.41
CA PRO A 308 29.86 -37.54 8.18
C PRO A 308 29.60 -36.46 9.25
N ALA A 309 28.33 -36.37 9.63
CA ALA A 309 27.76 -35.69 10.79
C ALA A 309 28.09 -34.20 10.93
N THR A 310 27.24 -33.33 10.35
CA THR A 310 27.26 -31.91 10.69
C THR A 310 25.86 -31.36 10.97
N THR A 311 25.79 -30.74 12.14
CA THR A 311 25.02 -29.57 12.54
C THR A 311 24.54 -28.71 11.34
N PRO A 312 23.32 -28.14 11.38
CA PRO A 312 22.72 -27.44 10.24
C PRO A 312 23.63 -26.36 9.63
N ALA A 313 23.68 -26.31 8.29
CA ALA A 313 24.46 -25.36 7.50
C ALA A 313 23.65 -24.12 7.05
N GLY A 314 22.47 -23.90 7.61
CA GLY A 314 21.72 -22.65 7.48
C GLY A 314 21.79 -21.84 8.76
N THR A 315 21.80 -20.50 8.66
CA THR A 315 21.60 -19.65 9.85
C THR A 315 20.12 -19.75 10.23
N PRO A 316 19.75 -20.27 11.42
CA PRO A 316 18.35 -20.26 11.87
C PRO A 316 17.81 -18.80 11.91
N LEU A 317 16.51 -18.54 11.77
CA LEU A 317 15.93 -17.19 11.96
C LEU A 317 16.19 -16.62 13.38
N LYS A 318 16.81 -17.41 14.25
CA LYS A 318 17.30 -17.07 15.58
C LYS A 318 18.34 -15.94 15.52
N GLY A 319 17.87 -14.71 15.66
CA GLY A 319 18.70 -13.55 16.02
C GLY A 319 18.34 -12.23 15.37
N LYS A 320 17.35 -12.14 14.47
CA LYS A 320 17.12 -10.90 13.71
C LYS A 320 15.65 -10.49 13.51
N LEU A 321 14.81 -10.79 14.50
CA LEU A 321 13.64 -9.96 14.76
C LEU A 321 14.11 -8.55 15.11
N LYS A 322 13.70 -7.50 14.39
CA LYS A 322 13.79 -6.13 14.89
C LYS A 322 12.56 -5.90 15.77
N PRO A 323 12.65 -6.06 17.10
CA PRO A 323 11.45 -5.99 17.90
C PRO A 323 10.93 -4.56 17.89
N VAL A 324 9.63 -4.39 17.67
CA VAL A 324 8.96 -3.11 17.93
C VAL A 324 9.27 -2.71 19.38
N ALA A 325 9.66 -1.46 19.61
CA ALA A 325 10.06 -0.95 20.92
C ALA A 325 8.98 -1.10 22.03
N LYS A 326 7.74 -1.50 21.68
CA LYS A 326 6.60 -1.71 22.61
C LYS A 326 5.75 -2.97 22.29
N MET A 327 6.37 -4.13 22.16
CA MET A 327 5.70 -5.45 22.09
C MET A 327 5.49 -6.04 23.50
N SER A 328 4.30 -6.57 23.80
CA SER A 328 4.04 -7.29 25.05
C SER A 328 4.70 -8.68 25.04
N LYS A 329 4.92 -9.27 26.23
CA LYS A 329 5.56 -10.57 26.39
C LYS A 329 4.82 -11.70 25.65
N THR A 330 3.49 -11.66 25.64
CA THR A 330 2.63 -12.67 25.00
C THR A 330 2.72 -12.60 23.48
N GLU A 331 2.80 -11.39 22.92
CA GLU A 331 2.91 -11.17 21.47
C GLU A 331 4.25 -11.63 20.94
N ARG A 332 5.32 -11.32 21.68
CA ARG A 332 6.67 -11.81 21.37
C ARG A 332 6.70 -13.33 21.34
N ALA A 333 6.13 -13.97 22.36
CA ALA A 333 6.06 -15.42 22.41
C ALA A 333 5.29 -16.03 21.23
N ARG A 334 4.23 -15.36 20.74
CA ARG A 334 3.48 -15.79 19.56
C ARG A 334 4.31 -15.69 18.28
N VAL A 335 4.94 -14.54 18.04
CA VAL A 335 5.79 -14.31 16.88
C VAL A 335 6.96 -15.29 16.87
N ASP A 336 7.65 -15.43 18.00
CA ASP A 336 8.75 -16.38 18.18
C ASP A 336 8.31 -17.83 17.90
N LYS A 337 7.08 -18.19 18.32
CA LYS A 337 6.50 -19.51 18.05
C LYS A 337 6.30 -19.74 16.55
N VAL A 338 5.61 -18.83 15.84
CA VAL A 338 5.33 -18.99 14.41
C VAL A 338 6.61 -19.00 13.59
N LEU A 339 7.58 -18.14 13.91
CA LEU A 339 8.88 -18.15 13.23
C LEU A 339 9.65 -19.44 13.47
N LYS A 340 9.62 -19.99 14.69
CA LYS A 340 10.21 -21.30 14.97
C LYS A 340 9.53 -22.43 14.19
N ILE A 341 8.21 -22.34 13.99
CA ILE A 341 7.45 -23.30 13.18
C ILE A 341 7.88 -23.21 11.71
N ILE A 342 7.94 -22.00 11.15
CA ILE A 342 8.40 -21.75 9.77
C ILE A 342 9.85 -22.22 9.60
N ASP A 343 10.74 -21.89 10.54
CA ASP A 343 12.12 -22.39 10.60
C ASP A 343 12.20 -23.91 10.54
N SER A 344 11.28 -24.61 11.22
CA SER A 344 11.29 -26.07 11.25
C SER A 344 10.96 -26.70 9.90
N VAL A 345 10.23 -25.98 9.03
CA VAL A 345 9.89 -26.43 7.67
C VAL A 345 10.99 -26.07 6.67
N HIS A 346 11.62 -24.89 6.79
CA HIS A 346 12.62 -24.37 5.83
C HIS A 346 14.10 -24.62 6.22
N GLY A 347 14.37 -25.28 7.34
CA GLY A 347 15.61 -25.23 8.15
C GLY A 347 16.96 -25.71 7.55
N ASP A 348 17.21 -25.60 6.25
CA ASP A 348 18.50 -25.94 5.62
C ASP A 348 18.90 -25.08 4.40
N GLY A 349 18.13 -24.03 4.08
CA GLY A 349 18.34 -23.21 2.88
C GLY A 349 18.75 -21.75 3.05
N PRO A 350 19.20 -21.06 1.97
CA PRO A 350 19.53 -19.64 1.98
C PRO A 350 18.25 -18.79 1.91
N LEU A 351 17.43 -18.82 2.96
CA LEU A 351 16.30 -17.91 3.10
C LEU A 351 16.82 -16.52 3.50
N THR A 352 16.45 -15.48 2.74
CA THR A 352 16.80 -14.09 3.08
C THR A 352 16.08 -13.61 4.33
N ASP A 353 16.68 -12.67 5.07
CA ASP A 353 16.11 -12.11 6.31
C ASP A 353 14.65 -11.64 6.14
N ILE A 354 13.72 -12.13 6.99
CA ILE A 354 12.31 -11.69 7.04
C ILE A 354 12.17 -10.57 8.09
N PRO A 355 11.93 -9.30 7.72
CA PRO A 355 11.85 -8.19 8.66
C PRO A 355 10.49 -8.13 9.38
N VAL A 356 10.36 -8.80 10.53
CA VAL A 356 9.16 -8.68 11.37
C VAL A 356 9.31 -7.50 12.36
N GLY A 357 8.92 -6.27 11.93
CA GLY A 357 8.50 -5.15 12.80
C GLY A 357 8.99 -3.70 12.50
N ASN A 358 8.06 -2.70 12.48
CA ASN A 358 8.19 -1.30 13.03
C ASN A 358 6.85 -0.46 13.11
N ASN A 359 6.50 0.02 14.32
CA ASN A 359 5.66 1.20 14.76
C ASN A 359 4.09 1.29 14.56
N PRO A 360 3.35 2.21 15.23
CA PRO A 360 2.20 1.91 16.09
C PRO A 360 0.84 2.25 15.43
N GLY A 361 0.13 1.23 14.96
CA GLY A 361 -1.24 1.36 14.45
C GLY A 361 -2.11 0.19 14.90
N ASN A 362 -3.42 0.41 15.01
CA ASN A 362 -4.42 -0.56 15.47
C ASN A 362 -4.95 -1.46 14.30
N SER A 363 -4.10 -2.08 13.50
CA SER A 363 -4.49 -2.91 12.32
C SER A 363 -3.96 -4.37 12.40
N LEU A 364 -4.68 -5.35 11.84
CA LEU A 364 -4.44 -6.80 12.00
C LEU A 364 -3.49 -7.49 11.00
N GLY A 365 -2.97 -6.82 9.97
CA GLY A 365 -1.99 -7.38 9.02
C GLY A 365 -1.92 -6.56 7.74
N TYR A 366 -0.75 -6.46 7.08
CA TYR A 366 -0.52 -5.62 5.91
C TYR A 366 0.66 -6.18 5.09
N PHE A 367 0.49 -6.33 3.77
CA PHE A 367 1.56 -6.50 2.79
C PHE A 367 1.59 -5.27 1.85
N TRP A 368 2.72 -4.56 1.75
CA TRP A 368 2.95 -3.49 0.77
C TRP A 368 4.07 -3.94 -0.18
N GLY A 369 3.77 -3.99 -1.48
CA GLY A 369 4.75 -3.97 -2.56
C GLY A 369 4.44 -2.79 -3.45
N ALA A 370 5.24 -1.74 -3.39
CA ALA A 370 5.29 -0.75 -4.45
C ALA A 370 6.57 -0.90 -5.23
N SER A 371 6.50 -0.43 -6.47
CA SER A 371 7.64 -0.21 -7.33
C SER A 371 8.67 0.69 -6.65
N GLY A 372 9.75 0.08 -6.15
CA GLY A 372 10.99 0.67 -5.68
C GLY A 372 11.31 0.38 -4.22
N ILE A 373 10.36 -0.12 -3.43
CA ILE A 373 10.50 -0.25 -1.97
C ILE A 373 10.55 -1.73 -1.59
N LYS A 374 11.73 -2.18 -1.13
CA LYS A 374 11.91 -3.51 -0.52
C LYS A 374 10.86 -3.75 0.57
N ALA A 375 10.25 -4.93 0.56
CA ALA A 375 9.29 -5.40 1.56
C ALA A 375 9.80 -5.19 3.00
N LYS A 376 9.05 -4.42 3.81
CA LYS A 376 9.53 -3.97 5.12
C LYS A 376 8.68 -4.35 6.33
N GLU A 377 7.44 -4.80 6.23
CA GLU A 377 6.59 -4.91 7.43
C GLU A 377 5.61 -6.09 7.42
N ILE A 378 5.55 -6.79 8.56
CA ILE A 378 4.47 -7.69 8.99
C ILE A 378 4.00 -7.14 10.36
N GLN A 379 2.75 -6.67 10.47
CA GLN A 379 2.21 -6.02 11.68
C GLN A 379 1.09 -6.86 12.35
N TYR A 380 0.93 -6.76 13.69
CA TYR A 380 -0.06 -7.50 14.49
C TYR A 380 -0.86 -6.56 15.43
N ARG A 381 -2.17 -6.79 15.62
CA ARG A 381 -3.04 -6.06 16.59
C ARG A 381 -2.84 -6.58 18.02
N LYS A 382 -3.23 -5.83 19.07
CA LYS A 382 -3.40 -6.22 20.49
C LYS A 382 -4.85 -6.62 20.78
N PRO A 383 -5.18 -7.70 21.54
CA PRO A 383 -6.58 -7.90 21.91
C PRO A 383 -6.91 -6.97 23.08
N LYS A 384 -8.12 -6.41 23.16
CA LYS A 384 -8.55 -5.74 24.39
C LYS A 384 -8.90 -6.79 25.45
N LYS A 385 -8.86 -6.40 26.73
CA LYS A 385 -9.19 -7.25 27.87
C LYS A 385 -10.60 -7.86 27.66
N GLY A 386 -10.67 -9.18 27.47
CA GLY A 386 -11.92 -9.92 27.24
C GLY A 386 -12.22 -10.32 25.79
N GLN A 387 -11.27 -10.15 24.85
CA GLN A 387 -11.39 -10.56 23.45
C GLN A 387 -10.44 -11.71 23.11
N SER A 388 -10.85 -12.61 22.20
CA SER A 388 -9.98 -13.60 21.56
C SER A 388 -9.76 -13.22 20.10
N TYR A 389 -8.52 -13.34 19.62
CA TYR A 389 -8.25 -13.33 18.18
C TYR A 389 -8.78 -14.61 17.55
N ILE A 390 -9.21 -14.54 16.30
CA ILE A 390 -9.49 -15.71 15.49
C ILE A 390 -8.26 -15.94 14.59
N HIS A 391 -7.56 -17.06 14.78
CA HIS A 391 -6.40 -17.57 14.02
C HIS A 391 -5.07 -16.77 13.95
N PRO A 392 -4.63 -16.05 14.99
CA PRO A 392 -3.53 -15.07 14.87
C PRO A 392 -2.17 -15.66 14.45
N GLU A 393 -1.85 -16.90 14.82
CA GLU A 393 -0.63 -17.58 14.36
C GLU A 393 -0.67 -17.91 12.86
N LEU A 394 -1.85 -18.25 12.31
CA LEU A 394 -1.99 -18.63 10.90
C LEU A 394 -2.04 -17.38 10.00
N THR A 395 -2.66 -16.30 10.47
CA THR A 395 -2.58 -14.97 9.83
C THR A 395 -1.13 -14.53 9.67
N LEU A 396 -0.29 -14.70 10.70
CA LEU A 396 1.13 -14.37 10.60
C LEU A 396 1.85 -15.20 9.53
N ALA A 397 1.53 -16.49 9.40
CA ALA A 397 2.08 -17.33 8.34
C ALA A 397 1.62 -16.88 6.94
N HIS A 398 0.35 -16.46 6.80
CA HIS A 398 -0.21 -15.93 5.56
C HIS A 398 0.51 -14.66 5.07
N GLU A 399 0.74 -13.69 5.96
CA GLU A 399 1.48 -12.46 5.62
C GLU A 399 2.94 -12.75 5.19
N ILE A 400 3.58 -13.76 5.81
CA ILE A 400 4.91 -14.23 5.39
C ILE A 400 4.86 -14.85 3.98
N GLY A 401 3.75 -15.51 3.62
CA GLY A 401 3.52 -16.02 2.28
C GLY A 401 3.54 -14.93 1.21
N HIS A 402 2.83 -13.81 1.44
CA HIS A 402 2.89 -12.64 0.55
C HIS A 402 4.31 -12.06 0.46
N TRP A 403 5.03 -11.99 1.58
CA TRP A 403 6.41 -11.52 1.60
C TRP A 403 7.35 -12.37 0.74
N LEU A 404 7.21 -13.70 0.80
CA LEU A 404 8.00 -14.64 0.00
C LEU A 404 7.69 -14.51 -1.49
N ASP A 405 6.41 -14.37 -1.86
CA ASP A 405 5.99 -14.20 -3.24
C ASP A 405 6.62 -12.95 -3.87
N HIS A 406 6.59 -11.83 -3.14
CA HIS A 406 7.21 -10.59 -3.58
C HIS A 406 8.74 -10.63 -3.64
N SER A 407 9.39 -11.38 -2.73
CA SER A 407 10.85 -11.47 -2.67
C SER A 407 11.43 -12.40 -3.74
N GLY A 408 10.61 -13.22 -4.40
CA GLY A 408 11.02 -14.36 -5.22
C GLY A 408 11.62 -14.06 -6.61
N LYS A 409 11.50 -12.84 -7.15
CA LYS A 409 11.96 -12.49 -8.52
C LYS A 409 12.82 -11.23 -8.67
N GLY A 410 13.06 -10.46 -7.60
CA GLY A 410 13.74 -9.17 -7.66
C GLY A 410 12.80 -8.01 -7.33
N LYS A 411 13.32 -6.78 -7.28
CA LYS A 411 12.55 -5.59 -6.86
C LYS A 411 11.30 -5.44 -7.73
N ASP A 412 10.14 -5.31 -7.08
CA ASP A 412 8.88 -4.74 -7.62
C ASP A 412 7.94 -5.67 -8.41
N THR A 413 8.11 -6.99 -8.30
CA THR A 413 7.22 -7.97 -8.95
C THR A 413 6.97 -9.18 -8.05
N PHE A 414 5.74 -9.69 -8.02
CA PHE A 414 5.45 -10.97 -7.38
C PHE A 414 5.95 -12.12 -8.25
N ALA A 415 6.38 -13.22 -7.63
CA ALA A 415 6.69 -14.45 -8.36
C ALA A 415 5.45 -14.94 -9.14
N THR A 416 4.26 -14.74 -8.56
CA THR A 416 2.95 -15.06 -9.12
C THR A 416 2.48 -14.13 -10.26
N ASP A 417 3.11 -12.98 -10.50
CA ASP A 417 2.77 -12.10 -11.65
C ASP A 417 3.10 -12.72 -13.01
N ASN A 418 3.96 -13.75 -13.03
CA ASN A 418 4.31 -14.48 -14.24
C ASN A 418 4.32 -16.00 -13.99
N LEU A 419 3.13 -16.58 -14.11
CA LEU A 419 2.79 -18.00 -13.89
C LEU A 419 3.32 -18.95 -14.97
N THR A 420 4.09 -18.47 -15.95
CA THR A 420 4.72 -19.30 -17.00
C THR A 420 6.10 -19.84 -16.59
N THR A 421 6.42 -19.81 -15.30
CA THR A 421 7.73 -20.14 -14.72
C THR A 421 7.62 -21.23 -13.64
N GLU A 422 8.53 -21.28 -12.65
CA GLU A 422 8.64 -22.28 -11.57
C GLU A 422 7.33 -22.57 -10.80
N LEU A 423 6.38 -21.62 -10.79
CA LEU A 423 5.07 -21.73 -10.12
C LEU A 423 3.93 -22.26 -11.02
N ALA A 424 4.20 -22.62 -12.28
CA ALA A 424 3.16 -23.08 -13.22
C ALA A 424 2.45 -24.37 -12.73
N GLY A 425 3.22 -25.31 -12.17
CA GLY A 425 2.69 -26.55 -11.60
C GLY A 425 1.80 -26.29 -10.38
N TRP A 426 2.28 -25.45 -9.46
CA TRP A 426 1.51 -25.00 -8.30
C TRP A 426 0.19 -24.33 -8.70
N TRP A 427 0.22 -23.39 -9.64
CA TRP A 427 -1.00 -22.69 -10.05
C TRP A 427 -2.01 -23.63 -10.70
N LYS A 428 -1.53 -24.57 -11.52
CA LYS A 428 -2.39 -25.61 -12.07
C LYS A 428 -3.03 -26.47 -10.97
N ALA A 429 -2.26 -26.88 -9.96
CA ALA A 429 -2.79 -27.64 -8.83
C ALA A 429 -3.86 -26.85 -8.04
N ILE A 430 -3.67 -25.54 -7.86
CA ILE A 430 -4.69 -24.65 -7.27
C ILE A 430 -5.97 -24.67 -8.12
N GLN A 431 -5.87 -24.45 -9.43
CA GLN A 431 -7.02 -24.40 -10.33
C GLN A 431 -7.78 -25.74 -10.42
N ASP A 432 -7.06 -26.85 -10.30
CA ASP A 432 -7.62 -28.20 -10.34
C ASP A 432 -8.27 -28.60 -8.98
N SER A 433 -8.03 -27.85 -7.89
CA SER A 433 -8.57 -28.16 -6.57
C SER A 433 -10.08 -27.92 -6.45
N GLN A 434 -10.75 -28.74 -5.64
CA GLN A 434 -12.18 -28.63 -5.37
C GLN A 434 -12.51 -27.33 -4.66
N ALA A 435 -11.69 -26.91 -3.69
CA ALA A 435 -11.87 -25.66 -2.96
C ALA A 435 -11.87 -24.44 -3.90
N TYR A 436 -10.97 -24.40 -4.88
CA TYR A 436 -10.89 -23.30 -5.85
C TYR A 436 -12.08 -23.27 -6.81
N GLN A 437 -12.51 -24.43 -7.30
CA GLN A 437 -13.68 -24.53 -8.19
C GLN A 437 -14.99 -24.20 -7.47
N ALA A 438 -15.09 -24.56 -6.19
CA ALA A 438 -16.29 -24.32 -5.39
C ALA A 438 -16.61 -22.83 -5.21
N PHE A 439 -15.63 -21.93 -5.34
CA PHE A 439 -15.87 -20.48 -5.30
C PHE A 439 -16.87 -20.01 -6.37
N ASP A 440 -16.83 -20.57 -7.58
CA ASP A 440 -17.73 -20.16 -8.68
C ASP A 440 -19.19 -20.50 -8.40
N SER A 441 -19.43 -21.47 -7.50
CA SER A 441 -20.76 -21.94 -7.12
C SER A 441 -21.24 -21.39 -5.77
N ASN A 442 -20.45 -20.56 -5.08
CA ASN A 442 -20.78 -20.07 -3.74
C ASN A 442 -21.66 -18.80 -3.80
N PRO A 443 -22.96 -18.89 -3.48
CA PRO A 443 -23.87 -17.76 -3.59
C PRO A 443 -23.63 -16.68 -2.53
N ARG A 444 -22.75 -16.91 -1.56
CA ARG A 444 -22.38 -15.94 -0.52
C ARG A 444 -21.22 -15.04 -0.93
N LEU A 445 -20.53 -15.34 -2.03
CA LEU A 445 -19.43 -14.52 -2.52
C LEU A 445 -19.94 -13.41 -3.43
N THR A 446 -19.53 -12.18 -3.14
CA THR A 446 -19.67 -11.07 -4.08
C THR A 446 -18.70 -11.24 -5.26
N PRO A 447 -18.96 -10.61 -6.42
CA PRO A 447 -18.04 -10.65 -7.56
C PRO A 447 -16.61 -10.20 -7.22
N GLY A 448 -16.45 -9.21 -6.31
CA GLY A 448 -15.14 -8.75 -5.85
C GLY A 448 -14.40 -9.81 -5.03
N GLN A 449 -15.10 -10.46 -4.09
CA GLN A 449 -14.51 -11.55 -3.29
C GLN A 449 -14.14 -12.76 -4.16
N LEU A 450 -14.92 -13.04 -5.21
CA LEU A 450 -14.60 -14.10 -6.17
C LEU A 450 -13.30 -13.81 -6.93
N ILE A 451 -13.11 -12.56 -7.39
CA ILE A 451 -11.86 -12.12 -8.03
C ILE A 451 -10.68 -12.27 -7.07
N TYR A 452 -10.85 -11.81 -5.84
CA TYR A 452 -9.83 -11.88 -4.79
C TYR A 452 -9.39 -13.32 -4.47
N TYR A 453 -10.33 -14.18 -4.07
CA TYR A 453 -10.03 -15.56 -3.70
C TYR A 453 -9.56 -16.41 -4.89
N LYS A 454 -9.76 -15.95 -6.12
CA LYS A 454 -9.23 -16.60 -7.31
C LYS A 454 -7.96 -15.94 -7.84
N SER A 455 -7.43 -14.93 -7.16
CA SER A 455 -6.15 -14.31 -7.53
C SER A 455 -4.97 -15.22 -7.17
N PRO A 456 -3.91 -15.26 -8.01
CA PRO A 456 -2.70 -16.03 -7.73
C PRO A 456 -1.98 -15.58 -6.45
N ILE A 457 -1.91 -14.28 -6.19
CA ILE A 457 -1.24 -13.70 -5.02
C ILE A 457 -1.89 -14.21 -3.72
N GLU A 458 -3.23 -14.20 -3.66
CA GLU A 458 -3.98 -14.65 -2.49
C GLU A 458 -3.98 -16.18 -2.35
N ALA A 459 -4.09 -16.91 -3.46
CA ALA A 459 -3.96 -18.36 -3.45
C ALA A 459 -2.59 -18.80 -2.90
N TRP A 460 -1.52 -18.07 -3.24
CA TRP A 460 -0.19 -18.36 -2.73
C TRP A 460 -0.09 -18.17 -1.22
N ALA A 461 -0.53 -17.04 -0.68
CA ALA A 461 -0.44 -16.77 0.75
C ALA A 461 -1.26 -17.75 1.60
N ARG A 462 -2.49 -18.10 1.17
CA ARG A 462 -3.32 -19.10 1.86
C ARG A 462 -2.71 -20.50 1.81
N SER A 463 -2.29 -20.94 0.62
CA SER A 463 -1.66 -22.25 0.44
C SER A 463 -0.33 -22.34 1.18
N TYR A 464 0.46 -21.28 1.23
CA TYR A 464 1.67 -21.22 2.05
C TYR A 464 1.37 -21.37 3.56
N ALA A 465 0.36 -20.65 4.08
CA ALA A 465 -0.01 -20.75 5.49
C ALA A 465 -0.47 -22.18 5.86
N GLN A 466 -1.26 -22.83 5.01
CA GLN A 466 -1.67 -24.21 5.20
C GLN A 466 -0.51 -25.20 5.02
N PHE A 467 0.40 -24.95 4.07
CA PHE A 467 1.63 -25.73 3.88
C PHE A 467 2.47 -25.75 5.16
N ILE A 468 2.71 -24.58 5.76
CA ILE A 468 3.44 -24.48 7.03
C ILE A 468 2.71 -25.22 8.15
N ALA A 469 1.37 -25.11 8.22
CA ALA A 469 0.57 -25.81 9.22
C ALA A 469 0.73 -27.34 9.12
N GLU A 470 0.61 -27.89 7.92
CA GLU A 470 0.64 -29.34 7.69
C GLU A 470 2.06 -29.92 7.76
N GLU A 471 3.07 -29.27 7.18
CA GLU A 471 4.46 -29.75 7.18
C GLU A 471 5.11 -29.69 8.56
N SER A 472 4.74 -28.70 9.38
CA SER A 472 5.27 -28.60 10.74
C SER A 472 4.59 -29.53 11.74
N GLY A 473 3.35 -29.97 11.43
CA GLY A 473 2.52 -30.70 12.38
C GLY A 473 2.07 -29.87 13.59
N ASP A 474 2.21 -28.53 13.57
CA ASP A 474 1.85 -27.70 14.72
C ASP A 474 0.34 -27.69 14.96
N ALA A 475 -0.08 -28.19 16.12
CA ALA A 475 -1.48 -28.35 16.47
C ALA A 475 -2.27 -27.03 16.51
N THR A 476 -1.61 -25.88 16.76
CA THR A 476 -2.28 -24.58 16.77
C THR A 476 -2.59 -24.12 15.35
N LEU A 477 -1.62 -24.20 14.45
CA LEU A 477 -1.85 -23.85 13.04
C LEU A 477 -2.84 -24.79 12.37
N ILE A 478 -2.74 -26.10 12.63
CA ILE A 478 -3.70 -27.10 12.14
C ILE A 478 -5.11 -26.81 12.67
N GLY A 479 -5.24 -26.47 13.96
CA GLY A 479 -6.52 -26.09 14.56
C GLY A 479 -7.14 -24.84 13.93
N HIS A 480 -6.32 -23.85 13.57
CA HIS A 480 -6.77 -22.67 12.84
C HIS A 480 -7.25 -23.01 11.42
N VAL A 481 -6.49 -23.81 10.67
CA VAL A 481 -6.90 -24.29 9.34
C VAL A 481 -8.24 -25.01 9.42
N ALA A 482 -8.40 -25.93 10.39
CA ALA A 482 -9.65 -26.65 10.60
C ALA A 482 -10.82 -25.72 10.92
N THR A 483 -10.60 -24.68 11.73
CA THR A 483 -11.65 -23.72 12.06
C THR A 483 -12.05 -22.89 10.83
N ILE A 484 -11.09 -22.41 10.03
CA ILE A 484 -11.36 -21.63 8.81
C ILE A 484 -12.20 -22.44 7.80
N ARG A 485 -11.98 -23.75 7.69
CA ARG A 485 -12.79 -24.62 6.81
C ARG A 485 -14.27 -24.64 7.19
N THR A 486 -14.60 -24.35 8.46
CA THR A 486 -15.99 -24.35 8.96
C THR A 486 -16.68 -22.98 8.89
N GLU A 487 -15.96 -21.92 8.48
CA GLU A 487 -16.47 -20.55 8.49
C GLU A 487 -17.46 -20.27 7.34
N PRO A 488 -18.30 -19.22 7.45
CA PRO A 488 -19.42 -18.95 6.52
C PRO A 488 -19.03 -18.76 5.06
N VAL A 489 -17.77 -18.41 4.81
CA VAL A 489 -17.10 -18.44 3.50
C VAL A 489 -16.24 -19.71 3.44
N PRO A 490 -16.84 -20.87 3.10
CA PRO A 490 -16.10 -22.13 3.02
C PRO A 490 -15.07 -22.07 1.88
N ASN A 491 -14.04 -22.92 1.98
CA ASN A 491 -12.97 -23.13 0.98
C ASN A 491 -11.85 -22.07 0.97
N ARG A 492 -11.76 -21.22 2.01
CA ARG A 492 -10.56 -20.37 2.22
C ARG A 492 -9.29 -21.18 2.50
N GLN A 493 -9.44 -22.42 2.95
CA GLN A 493 -8.38 -23.40 3.04
C GLN A 493 -8.89 -24.74 2.50
N TRP A 494 -7.98 -25.57 2.01
CA TRP A 494 -8.27 -26.82 1.31
C TRP A 494 -8.44 -27.97 2.32
N GLU A 495 -9.28 -28.96 2.03
CA GLU A 495 -9.20 -30.23 2.75
C GLU A 495 -7.85 -30.92 2.48
N THR A 496 -7.39 -31.75 3.42
CA THR A 496 -6.02 -32.31 3.37
C THR A 496 -5.74 -33.08 2.07
N ASP A 497 -6.72 -33.82 1.55
CA ASP A 497 -6.58 -34.58 0.30
C ASP A 497 -6.61 -33.67 -0.93
N ASP A 498 -7.44 -32.61 -0.91
CA ASP A 498 -7.53 -31.60 -1.97
C ASP A 498 -6.28 -30.70 -1.99
N PHE A 499 -5.63 -30.53 -0.83
CA PHE A 499 -4.40 -29.77 -0.68
C PHE A 499 -3.14 -30.54 -1.08
N ALA A 500 -3.16 -31.88 -1.04
CA ALA A 500 -1.97 -32.69 -1.24
C ALA A 500 -1.21 -32.39 -2.56
N PRO A 501 -1.88 -32.22 -3.73
CA PRO A 501 -1.20 -31.84 -4.96
C PRO A 501 -0.56 -30.44 -4.90
N ILE A 502 -1.22 -29.48 -4.23
CA ILE A 502 -0.71 -28.12 -4.05
C ILE A 502 0.53 -28.15 -3.15
N ARG A 503 0.47 -28.90 -2.05
CA ARG A 503 1.57 -29.11 -1.10
C ARG A 503 2.80 -29.71 -1.78
N ASP A 504 2.60 -30.71 -2.64
CA ASP A 504 3.68 -31.34 -3.39
C ASP A 504 4.36 -30.36 -4.37
N GLU A 505 3.60 -29.48 -5.03
CA GLU A 505 4.16 -28.45 -5.90
C GLU A 505 4.92 -27.37 -5.12
N ILE A 506 4.40 -26.91 -3.96
CA ILE A 506 5.13 -25.98 -3.07
C ILE A 506 6.43 -26.62 -2.60
N ARG A 507 6.41 -27.91 -2.22
CA ARG A 507 7.62 -28.64 -1.82
C ARG A 507 8.63 -28.70 -2.96
N LYS A 508 8.22 -29.02 -4.19
CA LYS A 508 9.13 -29.04 -5.36
C LYS A 508 9.80 -27.69 -5.59
N VAL A 509 9.06 -26.58 -5.44
CA VAL A 509 9.60 -25.22 -5.56
C VAL A 509 10.65 -24.96 -4.48
N PHE A 510 10.34 -25.27 -3.21
CA PHE A 510 11.27 -25.04 -2.11
C PHE A 510 12.50 -25.96 -2.17
N GLU A 511 12.35 -27.24 -2.50
CA GLU A 511 13.48 -28.15 -2.74
C GLU A 511 14.36 -27.66 -3.90
N GLY A 512 13.74 -27.21 -5.01
CA GLY A 512 14.44 -26.67 -6.18
C GLY A 512 15.27 -25.41 -5.86
N ARG A 513 14.79 -24.59 -4.92
CA ARG A 513 15.51 -23.41 -4.40
C ARG A 513 16.46 -23.72 -3.25
N SER A 514 16.57 -24.99 -2.87
CA SER A 514 17.30 -25.43 -1.68
C SER A 514 16.83 -24.72 -0.41
N TRP A 515 15.54 -24.38 -0.31
CA TRP A 515 14.88 -23.80 0.87
C TRP A 515 14.32 -24.86 1.82
N MET A 516 14.32 -26.12 1.40
CA MET A 516 13.90 -27.28 2.18
C MET A 516 14.67 -28.52 1.72
N LYS A 517 14.98 -29.44 2.64
CA LYS A 517 15.55 -30.76 2.31
C LYS A 517 14.60 -31.54 1.41
N SER A 518 15.15 -32.12 0.34
CA SER A 518 14.47 -33.17 -0.39
C SER A 518 14.15 -34.33 0.55
N ALA A 519 12.88 -34.75 0.61
CA ALA A 519 12.51 -35.95 1.35
C ALA A 519 13.38 -37.13 0.87
N GLN A 520 14.17 -37.74 1.76
CA GLN A 520 14.91 -38.94 1.40
C GLN A 520 13.91 -39.99 0.95
N LYS A 521 13.95 -40.37 -0.33
CA LYS A 521 13.28 -41.59 -0.78
C LYS A 521 13.86 -42.72 0.05
N THR A 522 13.04 -43.26 0.96
CA THR A 522 13.38 -44.51 1.64
C THR A 522 13.58 -45.56 0.54
N PRO A 523 14.70 -46.30 0.55
CA PRO A 523 15.02 -47.27 -0.49
C PRO A 523 13.96 -48.36 -0.64
#